data_AF-A0A9Y2P1E3-F1
#
_entry.id   AF-A0A9Y2P1E3-F1
#
_cell.length_a   1.000
_cell.length_b   1.000
_cell.length_c   1.000
_cell.angle_alpha   90.00
_cell.angle_beta   90.00
_cell.angle_gamma   90.00
#
_symmetry.space_group_name_H-M   'P 1'
#
loop_
_entity.id
_entity.type
_entity.pdbx_description
1 polymer ?
#
loop_
_entity_poly.entity_id
_entity_poly.type
_entity_poly.pdbx_seq_one_letter_code
_entity_poly.pdbx_strand_id
1 'polypeptide(L)'
;MEATILILVGLSSGVFAHQLALRRRFLVILIFLAIVGGLYAVIRWYVGIAEGLDSLVLAIFAGIAVVPFAAGLVLGAITGYLHLRWRTARRST
;
A
#
# COMPACT_ATOMS: atom_id res chain seq x y z
N MET A 1 14.65 10.49 -11.52
CA MET A 1 13.95 9.34 -12.12
C MET A 1 13.26 8.49 -11.06
N GLU A 2 13.96 8.11 -9.98
CA GLU A 2 13.44 7.25 -8.92
C GLU A 2 12.22 7.84 -8.17
N ALA A 3 12.28 9.09 -7.72
CA ALA A 3 11.17 9.73 -7.00
C ALA A 3 9.84 9.71 -7.79
N THR A 4 9.90 9.94 -9.11
CA THR A 4 8.72 9.90 -9.98
C THR A 4 8.10 8.50 -10.03
N ILE A 5 8.93 7.45 -10.06
CA ILE A 5 8.47 6.05 -10.07
C ILE A 5 7.74 5.74 -8.76
N LEU A 6 8.29 6.15 -7.61
CA LEU A 6 7.67 5.91 -6.31
C LEU A 6 6.33 6.61 -6.15
N ILE A 7 6.24 7.85 -6.64
CA ILE A 7 4.99 8.61 -6.68
C ILE A 7 3.95 7.90 -7.56
N LEU A 8 4.36 7.42 -8.74
CA LEU A 8 3.49 6.67 -9.65
C LEU A 8 3.02 5.34 -9.03
N VAL A 9 3.88 4.63 -8.31
CA VAL A 9 3.51 3.40 -7.58
C VAL A 9 2.49 3.70 -6.47
N GLY A 10 2.70 4.77 -5.70
CA GLY A 10 1.74 5.20 -4.68
C GLY A 10 0.40 5.64 -5.26
N LEU A 11 0.42 6.42 -6.35
CA LEU A 11 -0.81 6.87 -7.02
C LEU A 11 -1.57 5.70 -7.65
N SER A 12 -0.90 4.82 -8.39
CA SER A 12 -1.54 3.67 -9.04
C SER A 12 -2.15 2.71 -8.02
N SER A 13 -1.45 2.39 -6.95
CA SER A 13 -2.00 1.57 -5.85
C SER A 13 -3.17 2.24 -5.14
N GLY A 14 -3.12 3.57 -4.96
CA GLY A 14 -4.23 4.35 -4.43
C GLY A 14 -5.48 4.33 -5.31
N VAL A 15 -5.32 4.57 -6.62
CA VAL A 15 -6.43 4.46 -7.58
C VAL A 15 -7.01 3.05 -7.57
N PHE A 16 -6.16 2.02 -7.55
CA PHE A 16 -6.60 0.63 -7.52
C PHE A 16 -7.38 0.28 -6.25
N ALA A 17 -6.88 0.66 -5.07
CA ALA A 17 -7.57 0.47 -3.80
C ALA A 17 -8.87 1.26 -3.70
N HIS A 18 -8.91 2.48 -4.25
CA HIS A 18 -10.13 3.27 -4.34
C HIS A 18 -11.22 2.53 -5.12
N GLN A 19 -10.88 2.00 -6.29
CA GLN A 19 -11.83 1.25 -7.13
C GLN A 19 -12.27 -0.06 -6.47
N LEU A 20 -11.38 -0.75 -5.76
CA LEU A 20 -11.72 -1.94 -4.98
C LEU A 20 -12.69 -1.61 -3.84
N ALA A 21 -12.45 -0.51 -3.12
CA ALA A 21 -13.30 -0.06 -2.02
C ALA A 21 -14.69 0.36 -2.52
N LEU A 22 -14.80 1.01 -3.67
CA LEU A 22 -16.09 1.31 -4.32
C LEU A 22 -16.86 0.04 -4.70
N ARG A 23 -16.17 -1.05 -5.04
CA ARG A 23 -16.76 -2.37 -5.28
C ARG A 23 -16.96 -3.18 -4.00
N ARG A 24 -16.73 -2.58 -2.81
CA ARG A 24 -16.78 -3.23 -1.49
C ARG A 24 -15.84 -4.42 -1.32
N ARG A 25 -14.79 -4.52 -2.14
CA ARG A 25 -13.80 -5.63 -2.10
C ARG A 25 -12.70 -5.36 -1.08
N PHE A 26 -13.07 -5.03 0.16
CA PHE A 26 -12.11 -4.69 1.22
C PHE A 26 -11.20 -5.87 1.61
N LEU A 27 -11.69 -7.11 1.50
CA LEU A 27 -10.87 -8.31 1.71
C LEU A 27 -9.66 -8.37 0.77
N VAL A 28 -9.82 -7.94 -0.48
CA VAL A 28 -8.72 -7.92 -1.46
C VAL A 28 -7.66 -6.90 -1.05
N ILE A 29 -8.09 -5.72 -0.59
CA ILE A 29 -7.18 -4.68 -0.07
C ILE A 29 -6.43 -5.20 1.16
N LEU A 30 -7.12 -5.88 2.09
CA LEU A 30 -6.50 -6.50 3.27
C LEU A 30 -5.48 -7.58 2.91
N ILE A 31 -5.77 -8.42 1.91
CA ILE A 31 -4.83 -9.42 1.42
C ILE A 31 -3.56 -8.74 0.88
N PHE A 32 -3.71 -7.70 0.05
CA PHE A 32 -2.54 -6.94 -0.42
C PHE A 32 -1.76 -6.31 0.74
N LEU A 33 -2.45 -5.75 1.74
CA LEU A 33 -1.80 -5.19 2.91
C LEU A 33 -1.02 -6.25 3.71
N ALA A 34 -1.59 -7.45 3.87
CA ALA A 34 -0.96 -8.56 4.55
C ALA A 34 0.27 -9.08 3.79
N ILE A 35 0.19 -9.20 2.46
CA ILE A 35 1.33 -9.56 1.60
C ILE A 35 2.45 -8.54 1.76
N VAL A 36 2.12 -7.26 1.72
CA VAL A 36 3.09 -6.16 1.84
C VAL A 36 3.75 -6.15 3.23
N GLY A 37 2.95 -6.32 4.29
CA GLY A 37 3.45 -6.44 5.66
C GLY A 37 4.35 -7.67 5.85
N GLY A 38 3.98 -8.81 5.27
CA GLY A 38 4.78 -10.03 5.27
C GLY A 38 6.11 -9.84 4.54
N LEU A 39 6.08 -9.21 3.36
CA LEU A 39 7.29 -8.90 2.60
C LEU A 39 8.23 -7.99 3.40
N TYR A 40 7.70 -6.95 4.02
CA TYR A 40 8.47 -6.06 4.88
C TYR A 40 9.08 -6.80 6.08
N ALA A 41 8.31 -7.67 6.74
CA ALA A 41 8.78 -8.46 7.87
C ALA A 41 9.91 -9.43 7.47
N VAL A 42 9.78 -10.11 6.33
CA VAL A 42 10.82 -11.01 5.79
C VAL A 42 12.09 -10.23 5.48
N ILE A 43 11.97 -9.06 4.86
CA ILE A 43 13.12 -8.22 4.55
C ILE A 43 13.78 -7.73 5.84
N ARG A 44 13.01 -7.27 6.82
CA ARG A 44 13.53 -6.85 8.12
C ARG A 44 14.24 -7.99 8.86
N TRP A 45 13.69 -9.20 8.80
CA TRP A 45 14.30 -10.40 9.37
C TRP A 45 15.63 -10.72 8.69
N TYR A 46 15.65 -10.74 7.34
CA TYR A 46 16.85 -10.99 6.55
C TYR A 46 17.95 -9.96 6.85
N VAL A 47 17.59 -8.68 6.94
CA VAL A 47 18.51 -7.58 7.26
C VAL A 47 19.04 -7.69 8.69
N GLY A 48 18.23 -8.18 9.63
CA GLY A 48 18.67 -8.38 11.01
C GLY A 48 19.69 -9.51 11.19
N ILE A 49 19.74 -10.45 10.25
CA ILE A 49 20.67 -11.60 10.27
C ILE A 49 21.88 -11.36 9.37
N ALA A 50 21.71 -10.62 8.28
CA ALA A 50 22.77 -10.37 7.31
C ALA A 50 23.67 -9.21 7.76
N GLU A 51 24.94 -9.51 8.06
CA GLU A 51 25.97 -8.50 8.31
C GLU A 51 26.50 -7.92 6.99
N GLY A 52 26.62 -6.59 6.90
CA GLY A 52 27.26 -5.90 5.77
C GLY A 52 26.44 -4.76 5.17
N LEU A 53 27.09 -3.96 4.32
CA LEU A 53 26.48 -2.81 3.64
C LEU A 53 25.37 -3.21 2.66
N ASP A 54 25.45 -4.40 2.05
CA ASP A 54 24.47 -4.88 1.07
C ASP A 54 23.10 -5.16 1.69
N SER A 55 23.06 -5.61 2.96
CA SER A 55 21.80 -5.85 3.67
C SER A 55 21.10 -4.52 4.00
N LEU A 56 21.86 -3.50 4.39
CA LEU A 56 21.33 -2.15 4.61
C LEU A 56 20.76 -1.53 3.33
N VAL A 57 21.46 -1.68 2.21
CA VAL A 57 21.00 -1.21 0.89
C VAL A 57 19.70 -1.92 0.50
N LEU A 58 19.62 -3.23 0.66
CA LEU A 58 18.40 -4.00 0.40
C LEU A 58 17.22 -3.53 1.27
N ALA A 59 17.46 -3.26 2.56
CA ALA A 59 16.44 -2.74 3.48
C ALA A 59 15.88 -1.39 3.03
N ILE A 60 16.76 -0.50 2.57
CA ILE A 60 16.41 0.84 2.10
C ILE A 60 15.62 0.74 0.80
N PHE A 61 16.08 -0.03 -0.18
CA PHE A 61 15.37 -0.23 -1.45
C PHE A 61 14.00 -0.86 -1.24
N ALA A 62 13.91 -1.86 -0.39
CA ALA A 62 12.66 -2.50 -0.02
C ALA A 62 11.70 -1.51 0.66
N GLY A 63 12.17 -0.74 1.64
CA GLY A 63 11.35 0.25 2.33
C GLY A 63 10.83 1.32 1.37
N ILE A 64 11.71 1.81 0.49
CA ILE A 64 11.36 2.80 -0.53
C ILE A 64 10.32 2.26 -1.51
N ALA A 65 10.34 0.97 -1.88
CA ALA A 65 9.34 0.38 -2.77
C ALA A 65 8.02 0.04 -2.06
N VAL A 66 8.10 -0.50 -0.85
CA VAL A 66 6.97 -1.02 -0.08
C VAL A 66 6.11 0.11 0.49
N VAL A 67 6.74 1.17 1.02
CA VAL A 67 6.04 2.26 1.73
C VAL A 67 5.08 3.03 0.82
N PRO A 68 5.46 3.48 -0.39
CA PRO A 68 4.54 4.18 -1.28
C PRO A 68 3.36 3.31 -1.70
N PHE A 69 3.59 2.02 -1.96
CA PHE A 69 2.54 1.07 -2.32
C PHE A 69 1.56 0.85 -1.17
N ALA A 70 2.06 0.63 0.05
CA ALA A 70 1.23 0.49 1.25
C ALA A 70 0.43 1.76 1.53
N ALA A 71 1.07 2.93 1.44
CA ALA A 71 0.43 4.23 1.65
C ALA A 71 -0.68 4.46 0.62
N GLY A 72 -0.44 4.15 -0.65
CA GLY A 72 -1.45 4.20 -1.69
C GLY A 72 -2.64 3.30 -1.38
N LEU A 73 -2.40 2.02 -1.04
CA LEU A 73 -3.48 1.09 -0.67
C LEU A 73 -4.35 1.63 0.47
N VAL A 74 -3.74 2.15 1.54
CA VAL A 74 -4.46 2.69 2.70
C VAL A 74 -5.27 3.93 2.32
N LEU A 75 -4.65 4.90 1.65
CA LEU A 75 -5.32 6.14 1.24
C LEU A 75 -6.44 5.88 0.23
N GLY A 76 -6.22 4.98 -0.72
CA GLY A 76 -7.24 4.55 -1.69
C GLY A 76 -8.42 3.88 -1.01
N ALA A 77 -8.17 2.99 -0.03
CA ALA A 77 -9.22 2.34 0.73
C ALA A 77 -10.06 3.34 1.55
N ILE A 78 -9.41 4.27 2.25
CA ILE A 78 -10.09 5.31 3.05
C ILE A 78 -10.95 6.20 2.16
N THR A 79 -10.38 6.71 1.06
CA THR A 79 -11.09 7.61 0.16
C THR A 79 -12.27 6.91 -0.53
N GLY A 80 -12.10 5.65 -0.95
CA GLY A 80 -13.16 4.86 -1.56
C GLY A 80 -14.28 4.52 -0.56
N TYR A 81 -13.93 4.20 0.69
CA TYR A 81 -14.91 3.99 1.76
C TYR A 81 -15.71 5.27 2.06
N LEU A 82 -15.03 6.40 2.21
CA LEU A 82 -15.69 7.69 2.47
C LEU A 82 -16.64 8.07 1.33
N HIS A 83 -16.22 7.87 0.08
CA HIS A 83 -17.05 8.09 -1.10
C HIS A 83 -18.30 7.19 -1.06
N LEU A 84 -18.15 5.91 -0.75
CA LEU A 84 -19.28 4.99 -0.64
C LEU A 84 -20.26 5.38 0.48
N ARG A 85 -19.72 5.81 1.63
CA ARG A 85 -20.50 6.31 2.78
C ARG A 85 -21.31 7.55 2.41
N TRP A 86 -20.67 8.53 1.76
CA TRP A 86 -21.35 9.74 1.29
C TRP A 86 -22.45 9.45 0.28
N ARG A 87 -22.20 8.54 -0.67
CA ARG A 87 -23.21 8.15 -1.67
C ARG A 87 -24.41 7.45 -1.03
N THR A 88 -24.17 6.67 0.03
CA THR A 88 -25.24 6.00 0.77
C THR A 88 -26.07 7.02 1.57
N ALA A 89 -25.41 7.96 2.25
CA ALA A 89 -26.09 9.02 3.02
C ALA A 89 -26.96 9.95 2.16
N ARG A 90 -26.54 10.28 0.94
CA ARG A 90 -27.35 11.09 0.01
C ARG A 90 -28.55 10.35 -0.59
N ARG A 91 -28.56 9.02 -0.54
CA ARG A 91 -29.67 8.20 -1.06
C ARG A 91 -30.76 7.94 -0.02
N SER A 92 -30.48 8.20 1.25
CA SER A 92 -31.43 8.05 2.36
C SER A 92 -32.21 9.33 2.69
N THR A 93 -31.87 10.46 2.06
CA THR A 93 -32.59 11.74 2.09
C THR A 93 -33.34 11.93 0.80
#